data_AF-A0A317WQH0-F1
#
_entry.id   AF-A0A317WQH0-F1
#
_cell.length_a   1.000
_cell.length_b   1.000
_cell.length_c   1.000
_cell.angle_alpha   90.00
_cell.angle_beta   90.00
_cell.angle_gamma   90.00
#
_symmetry.space_group_name_H-M   'P 1'
#
loop_
_entity.id
_entity.type
_entity.pdbx_description
1 polymer ?
#
loop_
_entity_poly.entity_id
_entity_poly.type
_entity_poly.pdbx_seq_one_letter_code
_entity_poly.pdbx_strand_id
1 'polypeptide(L)'
;MASCLPVYLQKAGELIRLQDIVGVTYGDLPLIGSRSTEAMTEYSQLPVLRKLEWRLDEQGEPMRRPLKDVISQTAAFAQTRGSEAPDPCYHCKTKQSVWQTCVVGFDTHEGTSMHGSCASCRFSRRYCTLGHYPCCQQVITHMVHPPTVKAQARKLSSLKIHGLEITVTKQSLLARRRRT
;
A
#
# COMPACT_ATOMS: atom_id res chain seq x y z
N MET A 1 -0.27 -12.38 -49.05
CA MET A 1 -0.16 -11.28 -48.09
C MET A 1 -1.45 -11.26 -47.28
N ALA A 2 -1.44 -11.91 -46.13
CA ALA A 2 -2.63 -12.09 -45.28
C ALA A 2 -2.66 -10.99 -44.21
N SER A 3 -3.64 -10.11 -44.31
CA SER A 3 -3.98 -9.12 -43.28
C SER A 3 -4.84 -9.79 -42.21
N CYS A 4 -4.30 -9.95 -41.00
CA CYS A 4 -5.07 -10.28 -39.80
C CYS A 4 -5.97 -9.10 -39.42
N LEU A 5 -7.25 -9.18 -39.75
CA LEU A 5 -8.29 -8.40 -39.08
C LEU A 5 -8.80 -9.19 -37.85
N PRO A 6 -9.09 -8.53 -36.72
CA PRO A 6 -9.57 -9.22 -35.54
C PRO A 6 -10.97 -9.79 -35.77
N VAL A 7 -11.12 -11.05 -35.40
CA VAL A 7 -12.37 -11.82 -35.45
C VAL A 7 -13.37 -11.20 -34.47
N TYR A 8 -14.42 -10.56 -34.99
CA TYR A 8 -15.63 -10.28 -34.22
C TYR A 8 -16.42 -11.59 -34.10
N LEU A 9 -16.32 -12.25 -32.95
CA LEU A 9 -17.15 -13.41 -32.63
C LEU A 9 -18.54 -12.92 -32.20
N GLN A 10 -19.45 -12.98 -33.18
CA GLN A 10 -20.86 -12.78 -33.01
C GLN A 10 -21.46 -14.03 -32.34
N LYS A 11 -21.65 -13.99 -31.02
CA LYS A 11 -22.54 -14.93 -30.31
C LYS A 11 -23.65 -14.14 -29.63
N ALA A 12 -24.86 -14.38 -30.14
CA ALA A 12 -26.12 -13.90 -29.58
C ALA A 12 -26.36 -14.51 -28.20
N GLY A 13 -26.80 -13.68 -27.24
CA GLY A 13 -27.53 -14.15 -26.06
C GLY A 13 -26.91 -13.92 -24.68
N GLU A 14 -25.68 -13.42 -24.58
CA GLU A 14 -25.07 -13.16 -23.26
C GLU A 14 -24.23 -11.88 -23.33
N LEU A 15 -24.91 -10.74 -23.11
CA LEU A 15 -24.29 -9.43 -22.93
C LEU A 15 -23.51 -9.46 -21.62
N ILE A 16 -22.24 -9.89 -21.70
CA ILE A 16 -21.26 -9.65 -20.64
C ILE A 16 -21.31 -8.14 -20.35
N ARG A 17 -21.82 -7.77 -19.17
CA ARG A 17 -21.79 -6.41 -18.62
C ARG A 17 -20.33 -6.03 -18.37
N LEU A 18 -19.58 -5.70 -19.43
CA LEU A 18 -18.33 -4.97 -19.34
C LEU A 18 -18.69 -3.51 -19.07
N GLN A 19 -19.20 -3.21 -17.87
CA GLN A 19 -19.44 -1.84 -17.47
C GLN A 19 -18.08 -1.20 -17.18
N ASP A 20 -17.61 -0.39 -18.13
CA ASP A 20 -16.55 0.59 -17.88
C ASP A 20 -17.03 1.52 -16.77
N ILE A 21 -16.34 1.47 -15.64
CA ILE A 21 -16.68 2.28 -14.48
C ILE A 21 -15.69 3.43 -14.39
N VAL A 22 -16.24 4.64 -14.30
CA VAL A 22 -15.45 5.86 -14.26
C VAL A 22 -14.40 5.79 -13.16
N GLY A 23 -13.14 5.96 -13.55
CA GLY A 23 -11.98 5.96 -12.65
C GLY A 23 -11.47 4.58 -12.25
N VAL A 24 -11.99 3.49 -12.82
CA VAL A 24 -11.57 2.11 -12.50
C VAL A 24 -11.18 1.38 -13.78
N THR A 25 -10.03 0.72 -13.76
CA THR A 25 -9.59 -0.16 -14.86
C THR A 25 -10.39 -1.46 -14.90
N TYR A 26 -10.29 -2.20 -16.01
CA TYR A 26 -10.84 -3.56 -16.09
C TYR A 26 -10.31 -4.49 -14.98
N GLY A 27 -9.09 -4.26 -14.51
CA GLY A 27 -8.45 -5.03 -13.43
C GLY A 27 -8.86 -4.62 -12.02
N ASP A 28 -9.91 -3.82 -11.84
CA ASP A 28 -10.37 -3.30 -10.56
C ASP A 28 -9.29 -2.49 -9.81
N LEU A 29 -8.54 -1.67 -10.57
CA LEU A 29 -7.57 -0.72 -10.03
C LEU A 29 -7.99 0.72 -10.30
N PRO A 30 -7.77 1.66 -9.37
CA PRO A 30 -8.08 3.07 -9.59
C PRO A 30 -7.15 3.67 -10.66
N LEU A 31 -7.73 4.52 -11.52
CA LEU A 31 -7.01 5.34 -12.48
C LEU A 31 -6.74 6.72 -11.88
N ILE A 32 -5.54 7.25 -12.10
CA ILE A 32 -5.26 8.67 -11.86
C ILE A 32 -6.04 9.48 -12.89
N GLY A 33 -6.95 10.32 -12.42
CA GLY A 33 -7.65 11.29 -13.26
C GLY A 33 -6.81 12.55 -13.51
N SER A 34 -7.32 13.45 -14.35
CA SER A 34 -6.68 14.76 -14.63
C SER A 34 -6.58 15.68 -13.41
N ARG A 35 -7.30 15.38 -12.33
CA ARG A 35 -7.29 16.13 -11.06
C ARG A 35 -6.73 15.25 -9.94
N SER A 36 -5.45 14.89 -10.04
CA SER A 36 -4.75 14.15 -8.99
C SER A 36 -4.38 15.05 -7.80
N THR A 37 -4.45 14.51 -6.59
CA THR A 37 -3.88 15.15 -5.39
C THR A 37 -2.48 14.63 -5.12
N GLU A 38 -1.78 15.29 -4.20
CA GLU A 38 -0.50 14.82 -3.65
C GLU A 38 -0.62 13.40 -3.10
N ALA A 39 -1.61 13.14 -2.23
CA ALA A 39 -1.86 11.80 -1.70
C ALA A 39 -2.07 10.75 -2.80
N MET A 40 -2.84 11.04 -3.86
CA MET A 40 -2.99 10.11 -4.98
C MET A 40 -1.68 9.85 -5.71
N THR A 41 -0.85 10.87 -5.85
CA THR A 41 0.47 10.78 -6.48
C THR A 41 1.41 9.93 -5.63
N GLU A 42 1.45 10.13 -4.31
CA GLU A 42 2.21 9.29 -3.38
C GLU A 42 1.75 7.83 -3.44
N TYR A 43 0.44 7.57 -3.33
CA TYR A 43 -0.09 6.22 -3.47
C TYR A 43 0.30 5.59 -4.81
N SER A 44 0.27 6.33 -5.91
CA SER A 44 0.58 5.78 -7.23
C SER A 44 1.98 5.15 -7.34
N GLN A 45 2.91 5.61 -6.50
CA GLN A 45 4.29 5.10 -6.42
C GLN A 45 4.42 3.85 -5.54
N LEU A 46 3.39 3.55 -4.73
CA LEU A 46 3.38 2.38 -3.85
C LEU A 46 2.93 1.12 -4.60
N PRO A 47 3.45 -0.07 -4.22
CA PRO A 47 3.02 -1.33 -4.80
C PRO A 47 1.53 -1.59 -4.55
N VAL A 48 0.85 -2.08 -5.58
CA VAL A 48 -0.53 -2.55 -5.44
C VAL A 48 -0.53 -3.83 -4.60
N LEU A 49 -1.17 -3.79 -3.44
CA LEU A 49 -1.29 -4.92 -2.52
C LEU A 49 -2.55 -5.75 -2.79
N ARG A 50 -3.62 -5.10 -3.28
CA ARG A 50 -4.90 -5.74 -3.61
C ARG A 50 -5.68 -4.97 -4.65
N LYS A 51 -6.65 -5.63 -5.28
CA LYS A 51 -7.65 -5.00 -6.16
C LYS A 51 -8.74 -4.31 -5.34
N LEU A 52 -9.59 -3.54 -6.00
CA LEU A 52 -10.85 -3.08 -5.42
C LEU A 52 -11.80 -4.27 -5.30
N GLU A 53 -11.70 -4.99 -4.20
CA GLU A 53 -12.58 -6.12 -3.85
C GLU A 53 -13.97 -5.59 -3.52
N TRP A 54 -14.76 -5.31 -4.55
CA TRP A 54 -16.11 -4.76 -4.40
C TRP A 54 -16.98 -5.68 -3.56
N ARG A 55 -17.86 -5.07 -2.75
CA ARG A 55 -18.91 -5.82 -2.05
C ARG A 55 -19.76 -6.57 -3.09
N LEU A 56 -20.16 -7.79 -2.74
CA LEU A 56 -21.03 -8.60 -3.57
C LEU A 56 -22.51 -8.34 -3.23
N ASP A 57 -23.39 -8.42 -4.21
CA ASP A 57 -24.83 -8.44 -4.00
C ASP A 57 -25.33 -9.84 -3.57
N GLU A 58 -26.65 -10.01 -3.50
CA GLU A 58 -27.29 -11.28 -3.10
C GLU A 58 -27.03 -12.42 -4.10
N GLN A 59 -26.68 -12.08 -5.34
CA GLN A 59 -26.35 -13.01 -6.41
C GLN A 59 -24.87 -13.34 -6.44
N GLY A 60 -24.05 -12.72 -5.58
CA GLY A 60 -22.61 -12.88 -5.56
C GLY A 60 -21.88 -12.00 -6.58
N GLU A 61 -22.57 -11.05 -7.22
CA GLU A 61 -22.00 -10.19 -8.24
C GLU A 61 -21.37 -8.92 -7.65
N PRO A 62 -20.21 -8.46 -8.17
CA PRO A 62 -19.54 -7.25 -7.69
C PRO A 62 -20.40 -5.98 -7.85
N MET A 63 -20.74 -5.34 -6.73
CA MET A 63 -21.42 -4.05 -6.69
C MET A 63 -20.45 -2.89 -6.93
N ARG A 64 -19.94 -2.80 -8.16
CA ARG A 64 -18.95 -1.78 -8.53
C ARG A 64 -19.53 -0.36 -8.50
N ARG A 65 -18.72 0.63 -8.11
CA ARG A 65 -19.13 2.05 -8.02
C ARG A 65 -18.13 3.00 -8.68
N PRO A 66 -18.59 4.07 -9.36
CA PRO A 66 -17.70 5.06 -9.98
C PRO A 66 -16.91 5.87 -8.95
N LEU A 67 -15.67 6.22 -9.29
CA LEU A 67 -14.80 7.11 -8.52
C LEU A 67 -15.00 8.56 -9.00
N LYS A 68 -16.13 9.16 -8.60
CA LYS A 68 -16.65 10.43 -9.15
C LYS A 68 -15.85 11.67 -8.79
N ASP A 69 -15.10 11.62 -7.69
CA ASP A 69 -14.38 12.77 -7.14
C ASP A 69 -13.08 12.38 -6.45
N VAL A 70 -12.30 13.41 -6.11
CA VAL A 70 -10.99 13.28 -5.45
C VAL A 70 -11.05 12.43 -4.17
N ILE A 71 -12.14 12.53 -3.39
CA ILE A 71 -12.28 11.77 -2.14
C ILE A 71 -12.44 10.28 -2.47
N SER A 72 -13.35 9.95 -3.39
CA SER A 72 -13.58 8.57 -3.83
C SER A 72 -12.36 7.96 -4.52
N GLN A 73 -11.61 8.75 -5.29
CA GLN A 73 -10.38 8.32 -5.95
C GLN A 73 -9.26 8.09 -4.95
N THR A 74 -9.01 9.03 -4.04
CA THR A 74 -7.98 8.86 -3.00
C THR A 74 -8.31 7.66 -2.10
N ALA A 75 -9.57 7.46 -1.75
CA ALA A 75 -10.02 6.29 -1.01
C ALA A 75 -9.72 4.97 -1.75
N ALA A 76 -9.94 4.91 -3.07
CA ALA A 76 -9.63 3.73 -3.86
C ALA A 76 -8.12 3.46 -3.98
N PHE A 77 -7.31 4.52 -4.10
CA PHE A 77 -5.84 4.40 -4.02
C PHE A 77 -5.40 3.86 -2.66
N ALA A 78 -5.95 4.39 -1.57
CA ALA A 78 -5.72 3.86 -0.22
C ALA A 78 -6.19 2.40 -0.09
N GLN A 79 -7.35 2.02 -0.64
CA GLN A 79 -7.84 0.63 -0.59
C GLN A 79 -6.86 -0.37 -1.21
N THR A 80 -6.31 -0.03 -2.37
CA THR A 80 -5.44 -0.94 -3.14
C THR A 80 -4.01 -1.05 -2.59
N ARG A 81 -3.55 -0.07 -1.82
CA ARG A 81 -2.14 0.06 -1.39
C ARG A 81 -1.94 0.16 0.12
N GLY A 82 -2.98 0.53 0.85
CA GLY A 82 -2.96 0.68 2.29
C GLY A 82 -2.90 -0.66 3.01
N SER A 83 -2.95 -0.60 4.33
CA SER A 83 -2.83 -1.78 5.19
C SER A 83 -4.20 -2.25 5.67
N GLU A 84 -4.42 -3.56 5.64
CA GLU A 84 -5.65 -4.14 6.19
C GLU A 84 -5.68 -3.97 7.70
N ALA A 85 -6.82 -3.52 8.23
CA ALA A 85 -7.03 -3.37 9.66
C ALA A 85 -7.22 -4.75 10.31
N PRO A 86 -6.42 -5.12 11.32
CA PRO A 86 -6.58 -6.36 12.07
C PRO A 86 -7.97 -6.53 12.70
N ASP A 87 -8.56 -5.43 13.19
CA ASP A 87 -9.96 -5.38 13.63
C ASP A 87 -10.73 -4.40 12.74
N PRO A 88 -11.57 -4.90 11.80
CA PRO A 88 -12.35 -4.07 10.89
C PRO A 88 -13.32 -3.12 11.59
N CYS A 89 -13.56 -1.96 10.97
CA CYS A 89 -14.56 -1.01 11.44
C CYS A 89 -15.97 -1.61 11.39
N TYR A 90 -16.92 -1.05 12.14
CA TYR A 90 -18.30 -1.52 12.22
C TYR A 90 -18.94 -1.72 10.83
N HIS A 91 -18.78 -0.75 9.92
CA HIS A 91 -19.36 -0.84 8.57
C HIS A 91 -18.71 -1.93 7.71
N CYS A 92 -17.41 -2.12 7.82
CA CYS A 92 -16.71 -3.20 7.11
C CYS A 92 -17.09 -4.57 7.69
N LYS A 93 -17.10 -4.69 9.03
CA LYS A 93 -17.49 -5.91 9.75
C LYS A 93 -18.92 -6.35 9.45
N THR A 94 -19.84 -5.40 9.33
CA THR A 94 -21.26 -5.66 9.00
C THR A 94 -21.53 -5.76 7.49
N LYS A 95 -20.48 -5.78 6.64
CA LYS A 95 -20.58 -5.86 5.17
C LYS A 95 -21.41 -4.72 4.55
N GLN A 96 -21.45 -3.57 5.21
CA GLN A 96 -22.14 -2.37 4.73
C GLN A 96 -21.23 -1.41 3.95
N SER A 97 -19.94 -1.74 3.85
CA SER A 97 -18.93 -1.01 3.09
C SER A 97 -19.02 -1.24 1.58
N VAL A 98 -18.32 -0.38 0.81
CA VAL A 98 -18.22 -0.50 -0.66
C VAL A 98 -17.26 -1.62 -1.08
N TRP A 99 -16.23 -1.88 -0.29
CA TRP A 99 -15.26 -2.95 -0.50
C TRP A 99 -15.33 -3.96 0.65
N GLN A 100 -14.90 -5.19 0.38
CA GLN A 100 -14.97 -6.31 1.30
C GLN A 100 -13.97 -6.15 2.46
N THR A 101 -12.79 -5.63 2.18
CA THR A 101 -11.69 -5.50 3.14
C THR A 101 -11.63 -4.11 3.77
N CYS A 102 -11.35 -4.06 5.07
CA CYS A 102 -11.18 -2.81 5.81
C CYS A 102 -9.73 -2.35 5.71
N VAL A 103 -9.45 -1.34 4.89
CA VAL A 103 -8.09 -0.88 4.64
C VAL A 103 -7.89 0.54 5.14
N VAL A 104 -6.78 0.78 5.83
CA VAL A 104 -6.34 2.09 6.32
C VAL A 104 -5.24 2.62 5.39
N GLY A 105 -5.38 3.89 5.00
CA GLY A 105 -4.42 4.58 4.17
C GLY A 105 -3.22 5.10 4.96
N PHE A 106 -2.06 5.23 4.32
CA PHE A 106 -0.87 5.84 4.93
C PHE A 106 -1.04 7.35 5.15
N ASP A 107 -1.90 8.00 4.35
CA ASP A 107 -2.23 9.43 4.46
C ASP A 107 -3.21 9.75 5.62
N THR A 108 -3.61 8.74 6.39
CA THR A 108 -4.40 8.94 7.60
C THR A 108 -3.49 8.98 8.82
N HIS A 109 -3.24 10.17 9.34
CA HIS A 109 -2.51 10.38 10.59
C HIS A 109 -3.46 10.77 11.73
N GLU A 110 -3.04 10.46 12.95
CA GLU A 110 -3.68 10.92 14.18
C GLU A 110 -3.98 12.43 14.13
N GLY A 111 -5.24 12.80 14.39
CA GLY A 111 -5.69 14.19 14.40
C GLY A 111 -5.88 14.87 13.04
N THR A 112 -5.66 14.19 11.90
CA THR A 112 -5.63 14.86 10.58
C THR A 112 -6.80 14.54 9.63
N SER A 113 -7.60 13.49 9.87
CA SER A 113 -8.58 13.07 8.86
C SER A 113 -9.99 13.64 9.11
N MET A 114 -10.38 14.66 8.31
CA MET A 114 -11.77 15.15 8.22
C MET A 114 -12.77 14.11 7.65
N HIS A 115 -12.32 12.95 7.15
CA HIS A 115 -13.14 12.05 6.33
C HIS A 115 -13.05 10.55 6.66
N GLY A 116 -12.63 10.18 7.87
CA GLY A 116 -12.68 8.79 8.38
C GLY A 116 -11.39 7.99 8.18
N SER A 117 -11.16 7.02 9.08
CA SER A 117 -9.88 6.30 9.20
C SER A 117 -9.66 5.21 8.14
N CYS A 118 -10.71 4.53 7.66
CA CYS A 118 -10.58 3.50 6.61
C CYS A 118 -11.05 3.99 5.24
N ALA A 119 -10.48 3.43 4.18
CA ALA A 119 -10.78 3.73 2.79
C ALA A 119 -12.28 3.60 2.46
N SER A 120 -12.95 2.55 2.93
CA SER A 120 -14.38 2.35 2.69
C SER A 120 -15.27 3.42 3.35
N CYS A 121 -14.95 3.83 4.57
CA CYS A 121 -15.66 4.92 5.26
C CYS A 121 -15.37 6.27 4.60
N ARG A 122 -14.13 6.50 4.15
CA ARG A 122 -13.74 7.69 3.39
C ARG A 122 -14.49 7.80 2.06
N PHE A 123 -14.55 6.72 1.30
CA PHE A 123 -15.34 6.64 0.07
C PHE A 123 -16.81 6.97 0.32
N SER A 124 -17.36 6.42 1.41
CA SER A 124 -18.78 6.58 1.75
C SER A 124 -19.09 7.88 2.46
N ARG A 125 -18.07 8.67 2.85
CA ARG A 125 -18.16 9.88 3.69
C ARG A 125 -18.93 9.63 4.99
N ARG A 126 -18.63 8.51 5.65
CA ARG A 126 -19.28 8.11 6.90
C ARG A 126 -18.30 8.09 8.05
N TYR A 127 -18.83 8.17 9.26
CA TYR A 127 -18.08 7.93 10.48
C TYR A 127 -17.41 6.55 10.43
N CYS A 128 -16.20 6.46 10.97
CA CYS A 128 -15.41 5.24 11.04
C CYS A 128 -15.17 4.91 12.51
N THR A 129 -15.48 3.68 12.92
CA THR A 129 -15.25 3.23 14.29
C THR A 129 -13.83 2.75 14.54
N LEU A 130 -12.94 2.77 13.53
CA LEU A 130 -11.53 2.55 13.81
C LEU A 130 -11.02 3.74 14.63
N GLY A 131 -10.64 3.46 15.88
CA GLY A 131 -9.86 4.37 16.70
C GLY A 131 -8.48 4.62 16.11
N HIS A 132 -7.62 5.34 16.83
CA HIS A 132 -6.26 5.67 16.42
C HIS A 132 -5.47 4.40 16.01
N TYR A 133 -5.42 4.10 14.72
CA TYR A 133 -4.48 3.12 14.20
C TYR A 133 -3.17 3.85 13.97
N PRO A 134 -2.07 3.46 14.65
CA PRO A 134 -0.77 3.99 14.31
C PRO A 134 -0.56 3.70 12.82
N CYS A 135 -0.22 4.75 12.07
CA CYS A 135 0.08 4.65 10.64
C CYS A 135 1.00 3.45 10.43
N CYS A 136 0.69 2.63 9.42
CA CYS A 136 1.31 1.33 9.22
C CYS A 136 2.79 1.49 8.81
N GLN A 137 3.66 1.70 9.80
CA GLN A 137 5.10 1.87 9.62
C GLN A 137 5.81 0.55 9.30
N GLN A 138 5.11 -0.59 9.38
CA GLN A 138 5.76 -1.91 9.40
C GLN A 138 5.93 -2.56 8.02
N VAL A 139 5.34 -2.03 6.93
CA VAL A 139 5.43 -2.68 5.60
C VAL A 139 6.38 -1.95 4.64
N ILE A 140 6.65 -0.66 4.83
CA ILE A 140 7.46 0.10 3.87
C ILE A 140 8.97 -0.15 4.04
N THR A 141 9.44 -0.48 5.25
CA THR A 141 10.88 -0.71 5.50
C THR A 141 11.48 -1.89 4.74
N HIS A 142 10.67 -2.87 4.33
CA HIS A 142 11.17 -4.04 3.59
C HIS A 142 11.14 -3.91 2.06
N MET A 143 10.53 -2.85 1.49
CA MET A 143 10.41 -2.71 0.03
C MET A 143 11.25 -1.56 -0.58
N VAL A 144 11.86 -0.69 0.24
CA VAL A 144 12.61 0.49 -0.24
C VAL A 144 14.14 0.30 -0.23
N HIS A 145 14.67 -0.86 0.17
CA HIS A 145 16.11 -1.12 0.09
C HIS A 145 16.42 -2.40 -0.70
N PRO A 146 17.12 -2.34 -1.85
CA PRO A 146 17.86 -3.51 -2.30
C PRO A 146 18.86 -3.90 -1.19
N PRO A 147 19.05 -5.19 -0.87
CA PRO A 147 20.09 -5.59 0.05
C PRO A 147 21.44 -5.24 -0.57
N THR A 148 21.98 -4.08 -0.19
CA THR A 148 23.40 -3.81 -0.39
C THR A 148 24.14 -4.73 0.56
N VAL A 149 24.64 -5.83 0.01
CA VAL A 149 25.55 -6.75 0.68
C VAL A 149 26.83 -5.98 0.99
N LYS A 150 26.91 -5.26 2.12
CA LYS A 150 28.18 -4.85 2.74
C LYS A 150 28.07 -4.80 4.27
N ALA A 151 29.07 -5.44 4.88
CA ALA A 151 29.48 -5.40 6.28
C ALA A 151 28.66 -6.20 7.32
N GLN A 152 28.69 -7.53 7.20
CA GLN A 152 28.77 -8.37 8.40
C GLN A 152 30.20 -8.29 8.96
N ALA A 153 30.47 -7.29 9.81
CA ALA A 153 31.54 -7.42 10.79
C ALA A 153 31.02 -8.33 11.92
N ARG A 154 31.06 -9.64 11.70
CA ARG A 154 30.82 -10.61 12.76
C ARG A 154 31.87 -10.40 13.84
N LYS A 155 31.37 -10.07 15.03
CA LYS A 155 32.05 -10.12 16.32
C LYS A 155 32.58 -11.55 16.52
N LEU A 156 33.83 -11.80 16.11
CA LEU A 156 34.57 -13.01 16.50
C LEU A 156 34.96 -12.85 17.97
N SER A 157 34.04 -13.21 18.87
CA SER A 157 34.41 -13.53 20.24
C SER A 157 35.10 -14.90 20.22
N SER A 158 36.42 -14.84 20.06
CA SER A 158 37.45 -15.71 20.64
C SER A 158 37.05 -17.16 20.96
N LEU A 159 37.41 -18.08 20.05
CA LEU A 159 37.74 -19.44 20.41
C LEU A 159 39.11 -19.41 21.11
N LYS A 160 39.14 -19.79 22.39
CA LYS A 160 40.40 -20.01 23.12
C LYS A 160 41.12 -21.22 22.49
N ILE A 161 42.25 -20.97 21.84
CA ILE A 161 43.26 -22.00 21.55
C ILE A 161 44.49 -21.63 22.37
N HIS A 162 45.03 -22.65 23.02
CA HIS A 162 46.12 -22.60 23.99
C HIS A 162 47.32 -21.73 23.55
N GLY A 163 47.75 -20.83 24.44
CA GLY A 163 49.19 -20.68 24.71
C GLY A 163 50.01 -19.60 23.98
N LEU A 164 49.46 -18.44 23.63
CA LEU A 164 50.31 -17.26 23.32
C LEU A 164 49.66 -15.95 23.78
N GLU A 165 50.28 -15.31 24.78
CA GLU A 165 49.99 -13.93 25.17
C GLU A 165 50.66 -12.96 24.18
N ILE A 166 49.88 -12.08 23.56
CA ILE A 166 50.40 -10.88 22.90
C ILE A 166 49.69 -9.68 23.53
N THR A 167 50.41 -8.97 24.39
CA THR A 167 49.99 -7.74 25.05
C THR A 167 50.11 -6.57 24.07
N VAL A 168 48.98 -5.98 23.66
CA VAL A 168 48.98 -4.72 22.89
C VAL A 168 48.58 -3.58 23.84
N THR A 169 49.58 -2.84 24.30
CA THR A 169 49.42 -1.66 25.16
C THR A 169 48.79 -0.49 24.39
N LYS A 170 47.67 0.03 24.92
CA LYS A 170 47.06 1.30 24.50
C LYS A 170 47.94 2.48 24.91
N GLN A 171 48.76 3.01 24.00
CA GLN A 171 49.37 4.33 24.18
C GLN A 171 49.55 5.02 22.83
N SER A 172 48.75 6.06 22.59
CA SER A 172 49.16 7.39 22.07
C SER A 172 47.97 8.12 21.42
N LEU A 173 47.09 8.68 22.26
CA LEU A 173 46.53 9.99 21.98
C LEU A 173 47.61 11.00 22.39
N LEU A 174 48.13 11.79 21.44
CA LEU A 174 48.35 13.24 21.56
C LEU A 174 49.34 13.75 20.50
N ALA A 175 48.87 14.78 19.79
CA ALA A 175 49.65 15.92 19.34
C ALA A 175 50.81 15.70 18.35
N ARG A 176 50.59 16.14 17.11
CA ARG A 176 51.46 17.18 16.54
C ARG A 176 50.77 18.01 15.46
N ARG A 177 50.47 19.25 15.87
CA ARG A 177 50.26 20.43 15.02
C ARG A 177 51.55 20.76 14.25
N ARG A 178 51.36 21.19 12.99
CA ARG A 178 52.07 22.25 12.24
C ARG A 178 53.47 22.03 11.64
N ARG A 179 53.56 22.55 10.40
CA ARG A 179 54.71 22.93 9.53
C ARG A 179 55.37 21.74 8.83
N THR A 180 55.62 21.77 7.53
CA THR A 180 55.94 22.90 6.62
C THR A 180 55.04 22.96 5.39
#